data_AF-A0A3M2FH95-F1
#
_entry.id   AF-A0A3M2FH95-F1
#
_cell.length_a   1.000
_cell.length_b   1.000
_cell.length_c   1.000
_cell.angle_alpha   90.00
_cell.angle_beta   90.00
_cell.angle_gamma   90.00
#
_symmetry.space_group_name_H-M   'P 1'
#
loop_
_entity.id
_entity.type
_entity.pdbx_description
1 polymer ?
#
loop_
_entity_poly.entity_id
_entity_poly.type
_entity_poly.pdbx_seq_one_letter_code
_entity_poly.pdbx_strand_id
1 'polypeptide(L)'
;MLGVLGVVGMMGAPIAAQAGAESRCKSCHSFSDKNGMGPGLKGVYGSKAGTHPGYKYKFTKYIKGEPWVWDDEHLRAWLDDSKKAVKAFTGNPKAKTKMAAQHVKGKKADQIIAFLKTLK
;
A
#
# COMPACT_ATOMS: atom_id res chain seq x y z
N MET A 1 -38.50 40.82 -13.22
CA MET A 1 -38.74 39.71 -12.26
C MET A 1 -38.10 38.47 -12.87
N LEU A 2 -36.80 38.23 -12.67
CA LEU A 2 -36.23 37.43 -11.58
C LEU A 2 -36.97 36.09 -11.40
N GLY A 3 -36.35 35.00 -11.88
CA GLY A 3 -36.85 33.63 -11.78
C GLY A 3 -35.74 32.59 -11.90
N VAL A 4 -34.78 32.69 -10.97
CA VAL A 4 -33.80 31.71 -10.45
C VAL A 4 -33.55 30.43 -11.26
N LEU A 5 -32.33 30.34 -11.80
CA LEU A 5 -31.61 29.11 -12.14
C LEU A 5 -31.48 28.20 -10.90
N GLY A 6 -32.22 27.10 -10.87
CA GLY A 6 -32.08 26.05 -9.86
C GLY A 6 -30.93 25.09 -10.21
N VAL A 7 -29.70 25.43 -9.82
CA VAL A 7 -28.62 24.45 -9.71
C VAL A 7 -28.83 23.71 -8.39
N VAL A 8 -29.56 22.59 -8.42
CA VAL A 8 -29.56 21.65 -7.28
C VAL A 8 -28.23 20.91 -7.35
N GLY A 9 -27.30 21.37 -6.52
CA GLY A 9 -26.00 20.76 -6.33
C GLY A 9 -26.13 19.28 -6.03
N MET A 10 -25.30 18.48 -6.71
CA MET A 10 -25.02 17.12 -6.31
C MET A 10 -24.59 17.13 -4.85
N MET A 11 -25.51 16.72 -3.97
CA MET A 11 -25.22 16.45 -2.57
C MET A 11 -24.13 15.39 -2.55
N GLY A 12 -22.90 15.83 -2.29
CA GLY A 12 -21.83 14.96 -1.84
C GLY A 12 -22.30 14.34 -0.54
N ALA A 13 -22.88 13.14 -0.63
CA ALA A 13 -23.14 12.33 0.55
C ALA A 13 -21.85 12.29 1.36
N PRO A 14 -21.90 12.56 2.68
CA PRO A 14 -20.75 12.25 3.51
C PRO A 14 -20.51 10.76 3.30
N ILE A 15 -19.38 10.41 2.70
CA ILE A 15 -18.91 9.04 2.69
C ILE A 15 -18.61 8.75 4.15
N ALA A 16 -19.64 8.31 4.89
CA ALA A 16 -19.44 7.43 6.03
C ALA A 16 -18.48 6.37 5.50
N ALA A 17 -17.25 6.41 5.99
CA ALA A 17 -16.11 5.70 5.45
C ALA A 17 -16.44 4.21 5.40
N GLN A 18 -17.01 3.75 4.29
CA GLN A 18 -17.05 2.35 3.95
C GLN A 18 -15.60 1.92 4.05
N ALA A 19 -15.28 1.07 5.03
CA ALA A 19 -13.94 0.62 5.26
C ALA A 19 -13.42 0.09 3.91
N GLY A 20 -12.45 0.78 3.31
CA GLY A 20 -12.06 0.49 1.94
C GLY A 20 -11.31 -0.84 1.87
N ALA A 21 -10.88 -1.22 0.67
CA ALA A 21 -10.13 -2.47 0.46
C ALA A 21 -8.86 -2.55 1.33
N GLU A 22 -8.32 -1.40 1.77
CA GLU A 22 -7.17 -1.26 2.67
C GLU A 22 -7.46 -1.61 4.13
N SER A 23 -8.72 -1.69 4.55
CA SER A 23 -9.11 -1.84 5.96
C SER A 23 -8.43 -3.01 6.67
N ARG A 24 -8.27 -4.14 5.98
CA ARG A 24 -7.55 -5.32 6.48
C ARG A 24 -6.08 -5.05 6.81
N CYS A 25 -5.44 -4.07 6.15
CA CYS A 25 -4.04 -3.74 6.37
C CYS A 25 -3.82 -3.08 7.74
N LYS A 26 -4.86 -2.48 8.32
CA LYS A 26 -4.81 -1.82 9.64
C LYS A 26 -4.48 -2.78 10.79
N SER A 27 -4.68 -4.09 10.60
CA SER A 27 -4.34 -5.09 11.63
C SER A 27 -2.84 -5.16 11.92
N CYS A 28 -2.01 -4.78 10.94
CA CYS A 28 -0.56 -4.88 11.04
C CYS A 28 0.14 -3.54 10.83
N HIS A 29 -0.43 -2.65 10.03
CA HIS A 29 0.17 -1.39 9.62
C HIS A 29 -0.62 -0.20 10.14
N SER A 30 0.09 0.85 10.52
CA SER A 30 -0.52 2.18 10.61
C SER A 30 -0.55 2.82 9.22
N PHE A 31 -1.53 3.69 8.99
CA PHE A 31 -1.56 4.57 7.82
C PHE A 31 -0.84 5.90 8.08
N SER A 32 -0.01 5.93 9.13
CA SER A 32 0.93 7.01 9.41
C SER A 32 2.36 6.48 9.25
N ASP A 33 3.33 7.21 9.80
CA ASP A 33 4.74 6.83 9.91
C ASP A 33 5.03 5.86 11.08
N LYS A 34 4.04 5.58 11.94
CA LYS A 34 4.24 4.79 13.15
C LYS A 34 4.42 3.31 12.83
N ASN A 35 5.51 2.74 13.32
CA ASN A 35 5.78 1.31 13.20
C ASN A 35 4.99 0.49 14.23
N GLY A 36 4.65 -0.74 13.85
CA GLY A 36 4.03 -1.73 14.73
C GLY A 36 4.44 -3.13 14.31
N MET A 37 3.46 -4.01 14.08
CA MET A 37 3.73 -5.33 13.51
C MET A 37 4.36 -5.21 12.11
N GLY A 38 3.82 -4.31 11.29
CA GLY A 38 4.38 -3.83 10.03
C GLY A 38 4.94 -2.40 10.14
N PRO A 39 5.68 -1.92 9.13
CA PRO A 39 6.07 -0.51 9.04
C PRO A 39 4.86 0.40 8.88
N GLY A 40 5.02 1.69 9.19
CA GLY A 40 4.08 2.71 8.75
C GLY A 40 3.97 2.75 7.22
N LEU A 41 2.79 3.08 6.69
CA LEU A 41 2.53 3.14 5.24
C LEU A 41 2.49 4.56 4.66
N LYS A 42 2.69 5.59 5.48
CA LYS A 42 2.81 6.97 5.00
C LYS A 42 4.03 7.11 4.08
N GLY A 43 3.82 7.67 2.89
CA GLY A 43 4.85 7.90 1.89
C GLY A 43 5.36 6.62 1.22
N VAL A 44 4.67 5.48 1.35
CA VAL A 44 5.18 4.21 0.83
C VAL A 44 5.25 4.21 -0.70
N TYR A 45 4.26 4.78 -1.39
CA TYR A 45 4.24 4.83 -2.84
C TYR A 45 5.39 5.68 -3.38
N GLY A 46 6.20 5.13 -4.28
CA GLY A 46 7.40 5.76 -4.82
C GLY A 46 8.63 5.71 -3.91
N SER A 47 8.52 5.17 -2.69
CA SER A 47 9.68 4.98 -1.81
C SER A 47 10.49 3.74 -2.18
N LYS A 48 11.78 3.73 -1.80
CA LYS A 48 12.63 2.53 -1.93
C LYS A 48 12.22 1.47 -0.92
N ALA A 49 12.25 0.21 -1.33
CA ALA A 49 11.87 -0.88 -0.45
C ALA A 49 12.82 -1.04 0.74
N GLY A 50 12.24 -1.20 1.93
CA GLY A 50 13.01 -1.51 3.14
C GLY A 50 13.70 -0.31 3.79
N THR A 51 13.32 0.92 3.44
CA THR A 51 13.96 2.14 3.95
C THR A 51 13.14 2.92 5.00
N HIS A 52 11.95 2.44 5.38
CA HIS A 52 11.15 3.13 6.40
C HIS A 52 11.91 3.25 7.73
N PRO A 53 12.08 4.46 8.30
CA PRO A 53 12.87 4.66 9.50
C PRO A 53 12.44 3.78 10.67
N GLY A 54 13.42 3.19 11.36
CA GLY A 54 13.20 2.41 12.58
C GLY A 54 12.53 1.04 12.40
N TYR A 55 12.15 0.62 11.18
CA TYR A 55 11.59 -0.71 10.95
C TYR A 55 12.65 -1.72 10.48
N LYS A 56 12.67 -2.91 11.09
CA LYS A 56 13.63 -3.98 10.76
C LYS A 56 13.05 -4.94 9.72
N TYR A 57 13.48 -4.77 8.47
CA TYR A 57 13.08 -5.62 7.35
C TYR A 57 13.91 -6.91 7.28
N LYS A 58 13.23 -8.06 7.06
CA LYS A 58 13.92 -9.35 6.87
C LYS A 58 14.51 -9.53 5.48
N PHE A 59 13.98 -8.81 4.48
CA PHE A 59 14.35 -9.01 3.09
C PHE A 59 15.57 -8.20 2.64
N THR A 60 15.90 -7.10 3.34
CA THR A 60 16.95 -6.16 2.93
C THR A 60 18.31 -6.82 2.79
N LYS A 61 18.64 -7.78 3.67
CA LYS A 61 19.88 -8.58 3.57
C LYS A 61 20.02 -9.47 2.32
N TYR A 62 18.96 -9.60 1.51
CA TYR A 62 19.00 -10.36 0.26
C TYR A 62 19.07 -9.46 -0.98
N ILE A 63 18.97 -8.14 -0.81
CA ILE A 63 19.12 -7.17 -1.90
C ILE A 63 20.61 -7.05 -2.20
N LYS A 64 21.03 -7.36 -3.43
CA LYS A 64 22.43 -7.32 -3.88
C LYS A 64 22.82 -6.03 -4.61
N GLY A 65 21.87 -5.13 -4.85
CA GLY A 65 22.06 -3.86 -5.55
C GLY A 65 21.08 -2.81 -5.02
N GLU A 66 20.54 -1.99 -5.92
CA GLU A 66 19.50 -1.02 -5.52
C GLU A 66 18.20 -1.73 -5.13
N PRO A 67 17.53 -1.32 -4.03
CA PRO A 67 16.18 -1.77 -3.73
C PRO A 67 15.21 -1.36 -4.84
N TRP A 68 14.18 -2.17 -5.06
CA TRP A 68 13.08 -1.78 -5.93
C TRP A 68 12.31 -0.59 -5.34
N VAL A 69 11.56 0.08 -6.21
CA VAL A 69 10.65 1.19 -5.84
C VAL A 69 9.23 0.65 -5.73
N TRP A 70 8.46 1.15 -4.75
CA TRP A 70 7.05 0.80 -4.62
C TRP A 70 6.18 1.57 -5.62
N ASP A 71 6.17 1.08 -6.86
CA ASP A 71 5.26 1.51 -7.93
C ASP A 71 4.02 0.59 -8.02
N ASP A 72 3.17 0.84 -9.02
CA ASP A 72 1.95 0.06 -9.26
C ASP A 72 2.25 -1.43 -9.50
N GLU A 73 3.31 -1.79 -10.22
CA GLU A 73 3.64 -3.17 -10.57
C GLU A 73 4.13 -3.94 -9.33
N HIS A 74 5.09 -3.38 -8.62
CA HIS A 74 5.67 -3.98 -7.42
C HIS A 74 4.63 -4.14 -6.32
N LEU A 75 3.76 -3.13 -6.14
CA LEU A 75 2.68 -3.21 -5.16
C LEU A 75 1.65 -4.28 -5.53
N ARG A 76 1.25 -4.42 -6.80
CA ARG A 76 0.33 -5.50 -7.23
C ARG A 76 0.90 -6.88 -6.92
N ALA A 77 2.13 -7.13 -7.30
CA ALA A 77 2.78 -8.41 -7.05
C ALA A 77 2.95 -8.69 -5.54
N TRP A 78 3.28 -7.66 -4.76
CA TRP A 78 3.41 -7.78 -3.31
C TRP A 78 2.08 -8.00 -2.58
N LEU A 79 1.00 -7.34 -3.04
CA LEU A 79 -0.36 -7.50 -2.52
C LEU A 79 -0.98 -8.86 -2.87
N ASP A 80 -0.56 -9.50 -3.97
CA ASP A 80 -0.92 -10.89 -4.22
C ASP A 80 -0.17 -11.83 -3.28
N ASP A 81 1.15 -11.92 -3.45
CA ASP A 81 1.99 -12.85 -2.70
C ASP A 81 3.35 -12.23 -2.41
N SER A 82 3.44 -11.55 -1.27
CA SER A 82 4.68 -10.94 -0.79
C SER A 82 5.85 -11.93 -0.63
N LYS A 83 5.58 -13.22 -0.37
CA LYS A 83 6.63 -14.25 -0.24
C LYS A 83 7.19 -14.66 -1.61
N LYS A 84 6.36 -14.68 -2.65
CA LYS A 84 6.79 -14.89 -4.03
C LYS A 84 7.46 -13.64 -4.58
N ALA A 85 6.83 -12.48 -4.40
CA ALA A 85 7.31 -11.20 -4.89
C ALA A 85 8.71 -10.87 -4.35
N VAL A 86 8.96 -11.03 -3.05
CA VAL A 86 10.28 -10.75 -2.47
C VAL A 86 11.39 -11.59 -3.08
N LYS A 87 11.12 -12.84 -3.46
CA LYS A 87 12.11 -13.72 -4.11
C LYS A 87 12.38 -13.27 -5.53
N ALA A 88 11.35 -12.88 -6.26
CA ALA A 88 11.48 -12.33 -7.61
C ALA A 88 12.26 -11.01 -7.61
N PHE A 89 11.87 -10.05 -6.77
CA PHE A 89 12.48 -8.71 -6.72
C PHE A 89 13.94 -8.74 -6.29
N THR A 90 14.31 -9.68 -5.42
CA THR A 90 15.70 -9.84 -4.98
C THR A 90 16.51 -10.80 -5.86
N GLY A 91 15.87 -11.51 -6.79
CA GLY A 91 16.48 -12.62 -7.52
C GLY A 91 16.97 -13.75 -6.61
N ASN A 92 16.47 -13.85 -5.38
CA ASN A 92 16.97 -14.79 -4.37
C ASN A 92 15.86 -15.72 -3.87
N PRO A 93 15.93 -17.04 -4.16
CA PRO A 93 14.89 -17.99 -3.75
C PRO A 93 14.78 -18.16 -2.23
N LYS A 94 15.82 -17.77 -1.48
CA LYS A 94 15.86 -17.81 -0.01
C LYS A 94 15.39 -16.49 0.63
N ALA A 95 14.99 -15.49 -0.16
CA ALA A 95 14.47 -14.24 0.38
C ALA A 95 13.22 -14.46 1.23
N LYS A 96 13.10 -13.69 2.32
CA LYS A 96 12.03 -13.82 3.31
C LYS A 96 11.47 -12.46 3.68
N THR A 97 10.14 -12.40 3.80
CA THR A 97 9.40 -11.29 4.41
C THR A 97 8.61 -11.81 5.61
N LYS A 98 8.28 -10.92 6.56
CA LYS A 98 7.36 -11.23 7.67
C LYS A 98 5.90 -11.05 7.28
N MET A 99 5.63 -10.28 6.23
CA MET A 99 4.28 -10.08 5.73
C MET A 99 3.74 -11.40 5.16
N ALA A 100 2.53 -11.78 5.55
CA ALA A 100 1.84 -12.93 4.95
C ALA A 100 1.42 -12.60 3.51
N ALA A 101 1.19 -13.62 2.69
CA ALA A 101 0.54 -13.41 1.40
C ALA A 101 -0.88 -12.86 1.63
N GLN A 102 -1.25 -11.80 0.92
CA GLN A 102 -2.55 -11.14 1.14
C GLN A 102 -3.61 -11.60 0.14
N HIS A 103 -3.18 -12.14 -1.01
CA HIS A 103 -4.01 -12.62 -2.12
C HIS A 103 -4.99 -11.55 -2.60
N VAL A 104 -4.54 -10.30 -2.63
CA VAL A 104 -5.33 -9.16 -3.12
C VAL A 104 -4.98 -8.89 -4.57
N LYS A 105 -5.99 -8.93 -5.45
CA LYS A 105 -5.84 -8.85 -6.91
C LYS A 105 -6.90 -7.94 -7.53
N GLY A 106 -6.67 -7.55 -8.80
CA GLY A 106 -7.61 -6.80 -9.61
C GLY A 106 -8.08 -5.51 -8.94
N LYS A 107 -9.39 -5.23 -9.02
CA LYS A 107 -10.00 -3.99 -8.49
C LYS A 107 -9.67 -3.72 -7.02
N LYS A 108 -9.52 -4.74 -6.19
CA LYS A 108 -9.15 -4.55 -4.77
C LYS A 108 -7.70 -4.08 -4.63
N ALA A 109 -6.79 -4.60 -5.45
CA ALA A 109 -5.41 -4.13 -5.47
C ALA A 109 -5.35 -2.68 -5.99
N ASP A 110 -6.13 -2.35 -7.03
CA ASP A 110 -6.25 -0.99 -7.56
C ASP A 110 -6.69 0.01 -6.48
N GLN A 111 -7.72 -0.34 -5.73
CA GLN A 111 -8.26 0.49 -4.65
C GLN A 111 -7.23 0.72 -3.53
N ILE A 112 -6.52 -0.34 -3.11
CA ILE A 112 -5.45 -0.21 -2.11
C ILE A 112 -4.33 0.68 -2.62
N ILE A 113 -3.87 0.47 -3.85
CA ILE A 113 -2.76 1.26 -4.40
C ILE A 113 -3.16 2.72 -4.58
N ALA A 114 -4.39 2.99 -5.04
CA ALA A 114 -4.95 4.33 -5.10
C ALA A 114 -4.97 4.99 -3.71
N PHE A 115 -5.36 4.26 -2.67
CA PHE A 115 -5.30 4.73 -1.29
C PHE A 115 -3.85 4.99 -0.83
N LEU A 116 -2.91 4.11 -1.11
CA LEU A 116 -1.50 4.32 -0.75
C LEU A 116 -0.92 5.58 -1.40
N LYS A 117 -1.36 5.93 -2.62
CA LYS A 117 -0.98 7.18 -3.30
C LYS A 117 -1.49 8.44 -2.58
N THR A 118 -2.53 8.34 -1.75
CA THR A 118 -3.02 9.47 -0.95
C THR A 118 -2.28 9.64 0.37
N LEU A 119 -1.53 8.63 0.82
CA LEU A 119 -0.74 8.69 2.05
C LEU A 119 0.61 9.37 1.80
N LYS A 120 0.63 10.71 1.80
CA LYS A 120 1.86 11.52 1.67
C LYS A 120 2.38 11.95 3.03
#